data_AF-A0A7R9MPR7-F1
#
_entry.id   AF-A0A7R9MPR7-F1
#
_cell.length_a   1.000
_cell.length_b   1.000
_cell.length_c   1.000
_cell.angle_alpha   90.00
_cell.angle_beta   90.00
_cell.angle_gamma   90.00
#
_symmetry.space_group_name_H-M   'P 1'
#
loop_
_entity.id
_entity.type
_entity.pdbx_description
1 polymer ?
#
loop_
_entity_poly.entity_id
_entity_poly.type
_entity_poly.pdbx_seq_one_letter_code
_entity_poly.pdbx_strand_id
1 'polypeptide(L)'
;MPALCICNNNDPNRRASKELDKKINVWMKQYRKSIKLLLLGAGESGKTTIIKQMKILHIEGFSDAERKEKVLEIRCNLLEAIKELTENMPYLKPPITLHN
;
A
#
# COMPACT_ATOMS: atom_id res chain seq x y z
N MET A 1 13.88 -15.08 -53.18
CA MET A 1 13.48 -13.65 -53.24
C MET A 1 13.37 -13.13 -51.82
N PRO A 2 14.15 -12.11 -51.40
CA PRO A 2 14.10 -11.62 -50.03
C PRO A 2 12.90 -10.69 -49.84
N ALA A 3 12.11 -10.94 -48.80
CA ALA A 3 11.07 -10.02 -48.36
C ALA A 3 11.75 -8.78 -47.75
N LEU A 4 11.77 -7.70 -48.52
CA LEU A 4 12.16 -6.38 -48.07
C LEU A 4 11.10 -5.90 -47.07
N CYS A 5 11.43 -5.96 -45.78
CA CYS A 5 10.59 -5.44 -44.71
C CYS A 5 10.48 -3.91 -44.87
N ILE A 6 9.36 -3.43 -45.43
CA ILE A 6 9.06 -2.00 -45.55
C ILE A 6 8.80 -1.47 -44.15
N CYS A 7 9.87 -1.12 -43.43
CA CYS A 7 9.80 -0.37 -42.18
C CYS A 7 9.44 1.08 -42.51
N ASN A 8 8.16 1.36 -42.75
CA ASN A 8 7.70 2.73 -42.92
C ASN A 8 7.77 3.44 -41.54
N ASN A 9 8.60 4.47 -41.41
CA ASN A 9 8.76 5.22 -40.14
C ASN A 9 7.47 5.96 -39.70
N ASN A 10 6.43 5.93 -40.52
CA ASN A 10 5.14 6.59 -40.30
C ASN A 10 4.05 5.68 -39.74
N ASP A 11 4.34 4.41 -39.44
CA ASP A 11 3.38 3.53 -38.79
C ASP A 11 3.02 4.06 -37.38
N PRO A 12 1.74 4.39 -37.12
CA PRO A 12 1.31 4.94 -35.84
C PRO A 12 1.61 3.97 -34.68
N ASN A 13 1.51 2.66 -34.93
CA ASN A 13 1.85 1.62 -33.97
C ASN A 13 3.34 1.65 -33.58
N ARG A 14 4.25 1.87 -34.54
CA ARG A 14 5.69 1.96 -34.27
C ARG A 14 6.04 3.23 -33.50
N ARG A 15 5.34 4.34 -33.75
CA ARG A 15 5.51 5.59 -32.98
C ARG A 15 5.02 5.41 -31.54
N ALA A 16 3.86 4.78 -31.34
CA ALA A 16 3.34 4.44 -30.02
C ALA A 16 4.29 3.50 -29.25
N SER A 17 4.81 2.43 -29.89
CA SER A 17 5.80 1.54 -29.27
C SER A 17 7.07 2.31 -28.85
N LYS A 18 7.62 3.16 -29.74
CA LYS A 18 8.79 3.99 -29.39
C LYS A 18 8.52 4.94 -28.23
N GLU A 19 7.32 5.48 -28.12
CA GLU A 19 6.95 6.37 -27.00
C GLU A 19 6.81 5.58 -25.69
N LEU A 20 6.25 4.37 -25.74
CA LEU A 20 6.21 3.46 -24.59
C LEU A 20 7.63 3.08 -24.13
N ASP A 21 8.52 2.72 -25.06
CA ASP A 21 9.91 2.38 -24.75
C ASP A 21 10.65 3.56 -24.09
N LYS A 22 10.40 4.79 -24.56
CA LYS A 22 10.94 6.00 -23.93
C LYS A 22 10.41 6.17 -22.50
N LYS A 23 9.10 6.01 -22.29
CA LYS A 23 8.49 6.07 -20.95
C LYS A 23 9.10 5.00 -20.04
N ILE A 24 9.18 3.76 -20.48
CA ILE A 24 9.80 2.65 -19.71
C ILE A 24 11.23 2.99 -19.31
N ASN A 25 12.05 3.50 -20.24
CA ASN A 25 13.43 3.87 -19.94
C ASN A 25 13.56 4.99 -18.89
N VAL A 26 12.69 6.00 -18.95
CA VAL A 26 12.65 7.07 -17.95
C VAL A 26 12.28 6.51 -16.57
N TRP A 27 11.25 5.67 -16.51
CA TRP A 27 10.80 5.02 -15.28
C TRP A 27 11.89 4.11 -14.69
N MET A 28 12.57 3.31 -15.53
CA MET A 28 13.68 2.46 -15.09
C MET A 28 14.84 3.28 -14.52
N LYS A 29 15.15 4.44 -15.12
CA LYS A 29 16.20 5.32 -14.62
C LYS A 29 15.87 5.88 -13.23
N GLN A 30 14.61 6.24 -12.98
CA GLN A 30 14.16 6.67 -11.66
C GLN A 30 14.15 5.51 -10.66
N TYR A 31 13.66 4.34 -11.07
CA TYR A 31 13.64 3.13 -10.25
C TYR A 31 15.03 2.71 -9.78
N ARG A 32 16.03 2.76 -10.67
CA ARG A 32 17.44 2.45 -10.33
C ARG A 32 18.06 3.44 -9.35
N LYS A 33 17.55 4.68 -9.27
CA LYS A 33 18.01 5.70 -8.31
C LYS A 33 17.32 5.59 -6.94
N SER A 34 16.22 4.86 -6.84
CA SER A 34 15.48 4.71 -5.59
C SER A 34 16.21 3.77 -4.62
N ILE A 35 16.25 4.15 -3.35
CA ILE A 35 16.74 3.29 -2.27
C ILE A 35 15.60 2.38 -1.84
N LYS A 36 15.85 1.07 -1.79
CA LYS A 36 14.87 0.05 -1.41
C LYS A 36 15.17 -0.42 0.01
N LEU A 37 14.19 -0.24 0.90
CA LEU A 37 14.28 -0.66 2.29
C LEU A 37 13.29 -1.80 2.54
N LEU A 38 13.74 -2.84 3.24
CA LEU A 38 12.90 -3.95 3.68
C LEU A 38 12.79 -3.88 5.21
N LEU A 39 11.56 -3.75 5.71
CA LEU A 39 11.28 -3.81 7.14
C LEU A 39 10.93 -5.25 7.53
N LEU A 40 11.77 -5.88 8.34
CA LEU A 40 11.58 -7.23 8.86
C LEU A 40 11.16 -7.18 10.34
N GLY A 41 10.33 -8.13 10.76
CA GLY A 41 9.87 -8.25 12.15
C GLY A 41 8.67 -9.18 12.26
N ALA A 42 8.36 -9.64 13.47
CA ALA A 42 7.20 -10.48 13.77
C ALA A 42 5.86 -9.84 13.36
N GLY A 43 4.79 -10.63 13.29
CA GLY A 43 3.42 -10.08 13.18
C GLY A 43 3.21 -8.96 14.21
N GLU A 44 2.47 -7.92 13.82
CA GLU A 44 2.07 -6.82 14.73
C GLU A 44 3.21 -5.97 15.33
N SER A 45 4.47 -6.18 14.93
CA SER A 45 5.64 -5.44 15.44
C SER A 45 5.70 -3.94 15.07
N GLY A 46 4.61 -3.36 14.55
CA GLY A 46 4.56 -1.93 14.20
C GLY A 46 5.21 -1.52 12.88
N LYS A 47 5.60 -2.47 12.00
CA LYS A 47 6.18 -2.15 10.67
C LYS A 47 5.29 -1.22 9.85
N THR A 48 3.98 -1.51 9.80
CA THR A 48 2.98 -0.67 9.14
C THR A 48 2.90 0.72 9.77
N THR A 49 3.07 0.82 11.09
CA THR A 49 3.08 2.09 11.82
C THR A 49 4.27 2.96 11.40
N ILE A 50 5.47 2.38 11.29
CA ILE A 50 6.67 3.11 10.81
C ILE A 50 6.44 3.63 9.39
N ILE A 51 5.89 2.82 8.49
CA ILE A 51 5.60 3.23 7.10
C ILE A 51 4.57 4.37 7.07
N LYS A 52 3.50 4.28 7.89
CA LYS A 52 2.49 5.34 8.01
C LYS A 52 3.12 6.64 8.52
N GLN A 53 4.02 6.59 9.50
CA GLN A 53 4.74 7.76 9.99
C GLN A 53 5.70 8.36 8.95
N MET A 54 6.38 7.52 8.16
CA MET A 54 7.20 7.98 7.05
C MET A 54 6.37 8.78 6.04
N LYS A 55 5.14 8.34 5.74
CA LYS A 55 4.21 9.07 4.87
C LYS A 55 3.78 10.42 5.44
N ILE A 56 3.54 10.49 6.76
CA ILE A 56 3.14 11.74 7.43
C ILE A 56 4.29 12.76 7.43
N LEU A 57 5.52 12.30 7.69
CA LEU A 57 6.67 13.20 7.90
C LEU A 57 7.37 13.62 6.60
N HIS A 58 7.41 12.75 5.59
CA HIS A 58 8.24 12.95 4.38
C HIS A 58 7.43 13.06 3.08
N ILE A 59 6.11 12.92 3.15
CA ILE A 59 5.18 13.01 2.01
C ILE A 59 4.01 13.92 2.43
N GLU A 60 3.09 14.26 1.52
CA GLU A 60 1.88 15.06 1.75
C GLU A 60 0.82 14.39 2.68
N GLY A 61 1.22 13.43 3.53
CA GLY A 61 0.36 12.75 4.48
C GLY A 61 -0.71 11.88 3.82
N PHE A 62 -1.89 11.81 4.46
CA PHE A 62 -3.04 11.04 3.97
C PHE A 62 -4.13 11.96 3.45
N SER A 63 -4.63 11.66 2.25
CA SER A 63 -5.75 12.40 1.63
C SER A 63 -7.06 12.13 2.36
N ASP A 64 -8.06 13.00 2.16
CA ASP A 64 -9.38 12.81 2.77
C ASP A 64 -10.09 11.53 2.29
N ALA A 65 -9.83 11.11 1.05
CA ALA A 65 -10.33 9.83 0.55
C ALA A 65 -9.72 8.65 1.31
N GLU A 66 -8.39 8.64 1.49
CA GLU A 66 -7.69 7.59 2.25
C GLU A 66 -8.15 7.55 3.71
N ARG A 67 -8.40 8.72 4.32
CA ARG A 67 -8.93 8.80 5.69
C ARG A 67 -10.35 8.22 5.78
N LYS A 68 -11.21 8.52 4.81
CA LYS A 68 -12.57 7.98 4.74
C LYS A 68 -12.59 6.46 4.59
N GLU A 69 -11.68 5.90 3.79
CA GLU A 69 -11.53 4.45 3.65
C GLU A 69 -11.18 3.76 4.98
N LYS A 70 -10.44 4.45 5.87
CA LYS A 70 -10.08 3.91 7.20
C LYS A 70 -11.20 3.94 8.22
N VAL A 71 -12.30 4.65 7.97
CA VAL A 71 -13.43 4.72 8.92
C VAL A 71 -14.04 3.34 9.16
N LEU A 72 -14.19 2.52 8.12
CA LEU A 72 -14.73 1.17 8.25
C LEU A 72 -13.80 0.28 9.08
N GLU A 73 -12.50 0.32 8.78
CA GLU A 73 -11.47 -0.43 9.52
C GLU A 73 -11.48 -0.06 11.02
N ILE A 74 -11.56 1.24 11.34
CA ILE A 74 -11.62 1.71 12.73
C ILE A 74 -12.87 1.17 13.44
N ARG A 75 -14.03 1.16 12.78
CA ARG A 75 -15.28 0.65 13.35
C ARG A 75 -15.22 -0.85 13.60
N CYS A 76 -14.68 -1.61 12.65
CA CYS A 76 -14.49 -3.05 12.82
C CYS A 76 -13.53 -3.35 13.98
N ASN A 77 -12.37 -2.69 14.00
CA ASN A 77 -11.38 -2.88 15.07
C ASN A 77 -11.95 -2.54 16.46
N LEU A 78 -12.78 -1.49 16.56
CA LEU A 78 -13.43 -1.13 17.82
C LEU A 78 -14.41 -2.21 18.28
N LEU A 79 -15.26 -2.71 17.38
CA LEU A 79 -16.22 -3.77 17.70
C LEU A 79 -15.51 -5.07 18.10
N GLU A 80 -14.48 -5.45 17.36
CA GLU A 80 -13.65 -6.62 17.65
C GLU A 80 -12.96 -6.50 19.01
N ALA A 81 -12.37 -5.34 19.31
CA ALA A 81 -11.73 -5.09 20.61
C ALA A 81 -12.74 -5.18 21.76
N ILE A 82 -13.93 -4.56 21.63
CA ILE A 82 -14.97 -4.64 22.67
C ILE A 82 -15.42 -6.09 22.85
N LYS A 83 -15.68 -6.80 21.75
CA LYS A 83 -16.08 -8.21 21.78
C LYS A 83 -15.04 -9.06 22.51
N GLU A 84 -13.78 -8.93 22.12
CA GLU A 84 -12.66 -9.66 22.73
C GLU A 84 -12.53 -9.35 24.23
N LEU A 85 -12.68 -8.08 24.63
CA LEU A 85 -12.68 -7.69 26.03
C LEU A 85 -13.85 -8.35 26.80
N THR A 86 -15.07 -8.30 26.26
CA THR A 86 -16.24 -8.92 26.90
C THR A 86 -16.15 -10.44 26.99
N GLU A 87 -15.63 -11.11 25.97
CA GLU A 87 -15.43 -12.55 25.97
C GLU A 87 -14.37 -12.98 26.97
N ASN A 88 -13.33 -12.15 27.20
CA ASN A 88 -12.24 -12.48 28.10
C ASN A 88 -12.48 -12.05 29.56
N MET A 89 -13.43 -11.14 29.83
CA MET A 89 -13.74 -10.65 31.19
C MET A 89 -14.01 -11.73 32.25
N PRO A 90 -14.70 -12.85 31.95
CA PRO A 90 -14.91 -13.94 32.92
C PRO A 90 -13.64 -14.70 33.30
N TYR A 91 -12.60 -14.67 32.45
CA TYR A 91 -11.33 -15.36 32.69
C TYR A 91 -10.31 -14.49 33.45
N LEU A 92 -10.62 -13.21 33.66
CA LEU A 92 -9.80 -12.32 34.49
C LEU A 92 -9.89 -12.72 35.98
N LYS A 93 -8.86 -12.37 36.75
CA LYS A 93 -8.80 -12.61 38.19
C LYS A 93 -8.66 -11.26 38.93
N PRO A 94 -9.65 -10.83 39.74
CA PRO A 94 -10.97 -11.45 39.93
C PRO A 94 -11.85 -11.33 38.66
N PRO A 95 -12.83 -12.23 38.48
CA PRO A 95 -13.71 -12.20 37.31
C PRO A 95 -14.60 -10.97 37.34
N ILE A 96 -14.76 -10.34 36.18
CA ILE A 96 -15.61 -9.16 36.00
C ILE A 96 -16.91 -9.59 35.34
N THR A 97 -18.05 -9.26 35.97
CA THR A 97 -19.38 -9.49 35.42
C THR A 97 -20.02 -8.17 35.01
N LEU A 98 -20.56 -8.11 33.79
CA LEU A 98 -21.35 -6.97 33.38
C LEU A 98 -22.74 -7.06 34.02
N HIS A 99 -23.08 -6.08 34.85
CA HIS A 99 -24.45 -5.90 35.32
C HIS A 99 -25.22 -5.11 34.26
N ASN A 100 -26.33 -5.69 33.78
CA ASN A 100 -27.26 -5.04 32.86
C ASN A 100 -28.02 -3.90 33.54
#